data_AF-A0AAC9IVY9-F1
#
_entry.id   AF-A0AAC9IVY9-F1
#
_cell.length_a   1.000
_cell.length_b   1.000
_cell.length_c   1.000
_cell.angle_alpha   90.00
_cell.angle_beta   90.00
_cell.angle_gamma   90.00
#
_symmetry.space_group_name_H-M   'P 1'
#
loop_
_entity.id
_entity.type
_entity.pdbx_description
1 polymer ?
#
loop_
_entity_poly.entity_id
_entity_poly.type
_entity_poly.pdbx_seq_one_letter_code
_entity_poly.pdbx_strand_id
1 'polypeptide(L)' 'MGVCTTLYDEICQGCGRTLGEVSNWVFLSDEEKMSVWKRIRAEGTATRFQRQAKENKPI' A
#
# COMPACT_ATOMS: atom_id res chain seq x y z
N MET A 1 6.92 -13.77 -1.69
CA MET A 1 6.94 -12.91 -2.88
C MET A 1 5.76 -11.96 -2.81
N GLY A 2 6.00 -10.65 -2.82
CA GLY A 2 4.93 -9.67 -2.94
C GLY A 2 4.66 -9.42 -4.41
N VAL A 3 3.41 -9.57 -4.87
CA VAL A 3 3.03 -9.17 -6.22
C VAL A 3 2.91 -7.65 -6.24
N CYS A 4 3.56 -6.98 -7.20
CA CYS A 4 3.37 -5.55 -7.45
C CYS A 4 2.67 -5.39 -8.77
N THR A 5 1.53 -4.68 -8.78
CA THR A 5 0.72 -4.48 -9.98
C THR A 5 0.71 -3.03 -10.46
N THR A 6 1.58 -2.15 -9.96
CA THR A 6 1.66 -0.72 -10.36
C THR A 6 1.90 -0.47 -11.85
N LEU A 7 2.32 -1.50 -12.61
CA LEU A 7 2.49 -1.42 -14.07
C LEU A 7 1.20 -1.72 -14.84
N TYR A 8 0.17 -2.23 -14.17
CA TYR A 8 -1.09 -2.68 -14.76
C TYR A 8 -2.31 -2.00 -14.14
N ASP A 9 -2.21 -1.64 -12.86
CA ASP A 9 -3.26 -0.97 -12.10
C ASP A 9 -2.83 0.44 -11.67
N GLU A 10 -3.79 1.36 -11.57
CA GLU A 10 -3.57 2.70 -11.01
C GLU A 10 -3.14 2.66 -9.54
N ILE A 11 -3.71 1.72 -8.78
CA ILE A 11 -3.36 1.42 -7.39
C ILE A 11 -2.93 -0.04 -7.29
N CYS A 12 -1.70 -0.26 -6.81
CA CYS A 12 -1.15 -1.59 -6.63
C CYS A 12 -1.99 -2.43 -5.68
N GLN A 13 -2.52 -3.55 -6.16
CA GLN A 13 -3.30 -4.48 -5.33
C GLN A 13 -2.45 -5.12 -4.23
N GLY A 14 -1.12 -5.19 -4.41
CA GLY A 14 -0.21 -5.74 -3.41
C GLY A 14 0.09 -4.76 -2.26
N CYS A 15 0.49 -3.53 -2.58
CA CYS A 15 1.00 -2.57 -1.59
C CYS A 15 0.12 -1.32 -1.37
N GLY A 16 -0.89 -1.08 -2.20
CA GLY A 16 -1.82 0.05 -2.09
C GLY A 16 -1.27 1.39 -2.61
N ARG A 17 -0.07 1.41 -3.18
CA ARG A 17 0.56 2.62 -3.72
C ARG A 17 0.21 2.84 -5.19
N THR A 18 0.18 4.09 -5.60
CA THR A 18 0.23 4.50 -7.01
C THR A 18 1.61 4.28 -7.61
N LEU A 19 1.71 4.30 -8.94
CA LEU A 19 3.01 4.31 -9.62
C LEU A 19 3.87 5.51 -9.18
N GLY A 20 3.28 6.70 -9.08
CA GLY A 20 3.99 7.92 -8.69
C GLY A 20 4.59 7.84 -7.28
N GLU A 21 3.85 7.29 -6.31
CA GLU A 21 4.36 7.08 -4.94
C GLU A 21 5.48 6.02 -4.89
N VAL A 22 5.43 4.99 -5.74
CA VAL A 22 6.48 3.98 -5.83
C VAL A 22 7.73 4.55 -6.49
N SER A 23 7.59 5.22 -7.64
CA SER A 23 8.69 5.78 -8.42
C SER A 23 9.41 6.90 -7.67
N ASN A 24 8.68 7.74 -6.92
CA ASN A 24 9.25 8.91 -6.26
C ASN A 24 9.55 8.70 -4.78
N TRP A 25 9.41 7.49 -4.24
CA TRP A 25 9.46 7.22 -2.79
C TRP A 25 10.68 7.83 -2.08
N VAL A 26 11.85 7.78 -2.72
CA VAL A 26 13.12 8.29 -2.16
C VAL A 26 13.18 9.82 -2.11
N PHE A 27 12.38 10.50 -2.93
CA PHE A 27 12.31 11.96 -3.00
C PHE A 27 11.20 12.55 -2.12
N LEU A 28 10.27 11.72 -1.66
CA LEU A 28 9.21 12.17 -0.75
C LEU A 28 9.77 12.60 0.61
N SER A 29 9.24 13.70 1.13
CA SER A 29 9.45 14.12 2.51
C SER A 29 8.83 13.11 3.49
N ASP A 30 9.18 13.21 4.77
CA ASP A 30 8.59 12.35 5.79
C ASP A 30 7.09 12.60 5.96
N GLU A 31 6.64 13.83 5.78
CA GLU A 31 5.22 14.21 5.80
C GLU A 31 4.44 13.57 4.65
N GLU A 32 5.01 13.60 3.45
CA GLU A 32 4.43 12.95 2.27
C GLU A 32 4.36 11.44 2.46
N LYS A 33 5.45 10.82 2.94
CA LYS A 33 5.47 9.38 3.27
C LYS A 33 4.40 9.05 4.31
N MET A 34 4.25 9.86 5.35
CA MET A 34 3.20 9.66 6.36
C MET A 34 1.80 9.77 5.78
N SER A 35 1.56 10.71 4.86
CA SER A 35 0.29 10.85 4.15
C SER A 35 -0.05 9.57 3.38
N VAL A 36 0.91 9.07 2.58
CA VAL A 36 0.77 7.80 1.84
C VAL A 36 0.47 6.64 2.80
N TRP A 37 1.19 6.55 3.92
CA TRP A 37 0.97 5.51 4.93
C TRP A 37 -0.40 5.58 5.60
N LYS A 38 -0.89 6.78 5.91
CA LYS A 38 -2.22 6.99 6.48
C LYS A 38 -3.29 6.55 5.48
N ARG A 39 -3.18 6.97 4.22
CA ARG A 39 -4.11 6.62 3.14
C ARG A 39 -4.21 5.11 2.96
N ILE A 40 -3.09 4.43 2.75
CA ILE A 40 -3.06 3.00 2.47
C ILE A 40 -3.63 2.18 3.64
N ARG A 41 -3.35 2.58 4.89
CA ARG A 41 -3.91 1.92 6.07
C ARG A 41 -5.42 2.17 6.21
N ALA A 42 -5.89 3.37 5.90
CA ALA A 42 -7.31 3.70 5.96
C ALA A 42 -8.11 2.97 4.86
N GLU A 43 -7.56 2.86 3.66
CA GLU A 43 -8.18 2.09 2.57
C GLU A 43 -8.21 0.59 2.87
N GLY A 44 -7.11 0.01 3.37
CA GLY A 44 -7.05 -1.40 3.77
C GLY A 44 -7.31 -2.41 2.65
N THR A 45 -7.37 -1.95 1.39
CA THR A 45 -7.77 -2.76 0.23
C THR A 45 -6.66 -3.64 -0.30
N ALA A 46 -5.39 -3.25 -0.12
CA ALA A 46 -4.27 -4.03 -0.66
C ALA A 46 -4.07 -5.35 0.08
N THR A 47 -3.67 -6.40 -0.65
CA THR A 47 -3.57 -7.78 -0.18
C THR A 47 -2.71 -7.92 1.08
N ARG A 48 -1.67 -7.08 1.23
CA ARG A 48 -0.82 -7.06 2.44
C ARG A 48 -1.61 -6.73 3.71
N PHE A 49 -2.63 -5.87 3.63
CA PHE A 49 -3.46 -5.48 4.77
C PHE A 49 -4.63 -6.44 5.00
N GLN A 50 -5.19 -7.01 3.92
CA GLN A 50 -6.22 -8.04 4.04
C GLN A 50 -5.71 -9.32 4.72
N ARG A 51 -4.44 -9.70 4.51
CA ARG A 51 -3.84 -10.85 5.21
C ARG A 51 -3.78 -10.64 6.72
N GLN A 52 -3.42 -9.43 7.18
CA GLN A 52 -3.42 -9.10 8.60
C GLN A 52 -4.83 -9.19 9.20
N ALA A 53 -5.86 -8.76 8.48
CA ALA A 53 -7.25 -8.86 8.94
C ALA A 53 -7.71 -10.33 9.11
N LYS A 54 -7.23 -11.25 8.27
CA LYS A 54 -7.53 -12.69 8.41
C LYS A 54 -6.75 -13.35 9.55
N GLU A 55 -5.50 -12.96 9.77
CA GLU A 55 -4.65 -13.50 10.85
C GLU A 55 -5.07 -12.98 12.23
N ASN A 56 -5.68 -11.79 12.32
CA ASN A 56 -6.09 -11.16 13.58
C ASN A 56 -7.56 -11.43 13.97
N LYS A 57 -8.21 -12.42 13.35
CA LYS A 57 -9.56 -12.85 13.72
C LYS A 57 -9.47 -13.78 14.94
N PRO A 58 -10.11 -13.48 16.08
CA PRO A 58 -10.16 -14.41 17.19
C PRO A 58 -10.91 -15.67 16.74
N ILE A 59 -10.36 -16.84 17.11
CA ILE A 59 -10.96 -18.17 16.90
C ILE A 59 -12.34 -18.22 17.53
#